data_AF-A0A972LKH8-F1
#
_entry.id   AF-A0A972LKH8-F1
#
_cell.length_a   1.000
_cell.length_b   1.000
_cell.length_c   1.000
_cell.angle_alpha   90.00
_cell.angle_beta   90.00
_cell.angle_gamma   90.00
#
_symmetry.space_group_name_H-M   'P 1'
#
loop_
_entity.id
_entity.type
_entity.pdbx_description
1 polymer ?
#
loop_
_entity_poly.entity_id
_entity_poly.type
_entity_poly.pdbx_seq_one_letter_code
_entity_poly.pdbx_strand_id
1 'polypeptide(L)'
;MKIQRRLGLSFLLILILYGVNLGLYAWGNQKRSVSVEVLQKALSRQVLFSSIKQKLSNIQKEVTLLSQVMAALAAEGLGVNEIKHFRAQTALITSEIDKLGRLSEAEMSREIKSFEEIYLGLSQSWQIFYENFGINHAKAIAELAVRADPVSTHLMVDLLPRLYEEEQMRVETAVLNYYQVEAWAKQMTRVIFLLTILITLTIAFFTSRYISLGLSKLKEGAARIGSGTLHHRIDIQSQDELGDLATSFNEMGQNLLSTQEALNEAHETLENRHQEAEKQRQNAESLLLNILPQEIAQELKTKDRVAPKYFEDVSILFTDFVGFTASTEKLAVDELVLALHDYFTAFDQISERYGLEKLKTIGDSYMCVAGLPQRKPSHPVDAILAAFEMIDAVKKRQVSENPAQWSVRIGIHTGAVIAGVVGIQKFSFDIWGDSVNYAKRMESRGISDRINISDRTYARVKDFFACTHRRQLSENKEKTFEMYLVDDILPGLKDAQTLGPSLAFSERYQLYFQRPFSSHWQKPIKNTEMPFES
;
A
#
# COMPACT_ATOMS: atom_id res chain seq x y z
N MET A 1 -0.15 14.57 24.44
CA MET A 1 -0.74 13.83 25.59
C MET A 1 -1.70 12.80 25.01
N LYS A 2 -1.43 11.51 25.22
CA LYS A 2 -2.25 10.40 24.73
C LYS A 2 -3.76 10.63 24.95
N ILE A 3 -4.58 10.33 23.95
CA ILE A 3 -6.06 10.35 23.95
C ILE A 3 -6.58 9.51 25.11
N GLN A 4 -5.98 8.34 25.34
CA GLN A 4 -6.32 7.52 26.51
C GLN A 4 -6.13 8.28 27.82
N ARG A 5 -5.06 9.06 27.95
CA ARG A 5 -4.79 9.87 29.13
C ARG A 5 -5.75 11.06 29.23
N ARG A 6 -6.16 11.65 28.11
CA ARG A 6 -7.16 12.73 28.08
C ARG A 6 -8.54 12.21 28.50
N LEU A 7 -8.99 11.09 27.94
CA LEU A 7 -10.23 10.42 28.32
C LEU A 7 -10.20 9.99 29.79
N GLY A 8 -9.08 9.43 30.23
CA GLY A 8 -8.87 9.06 31.64
C GLY A 8 -8.96 10.26 32.58
N LEU A 9 -8.35 11.40 32.21
CA LEU A 9 -8.45 12.64 32.99
C LEU A 9 -9.87 13.21 33.01
N SER A 10 -10.57 13.23 31.87
CA SER A 10 -11.97 13.66 31.81
C SER A 10 -12.87 12.77 32.67
N PHE A 11 -12.69 11.45 32.62
CA PHE A 11 -13.43 10.51 33.45
C PHE A 11 -13.12 10.68 34.94
N LEU A 12 -11.85 10.82 35.30
CA LEU A 12 -11.41 11.05 36.67
C LEU A 12 -11.98 12.38 37.20
N LEU A 13 -12.03 13.43 36.38
CA LEU A 13 -12.60 14.71 36.75
C LEU A 13 -14.12 14.62 36.96
N ILE A 14 -14.83 13.84 36.14
CA ILE A 14 -16.25 13.52 36.34
C ILE A 14 -16.46 12.76 37.66
N LEU A 15 -15.60 11.78 37.98
CA LEU A 15 -15.67 11.06 39.26
C LEU A 15 -15.41 11.96 40.46
N ILE A 16 -14.44 12.88 40.36
CA ILE A 16 -14.18 13.89 41.41
C ILE A 16 -15.42 14.77 41.59
N LEU A 17 -16.00 15.29 40.51
CA LEU A 17 -17.22 16.11 40.57
C LEU A 17 -18.38 15.36 41.23
N TYR A 18 -18.55 14.06 40.90
CA TYR A 18 -19.54 13.21 41.53
C TYR A 18 -19.28 13.02 43.03
N GLY A 19 -18.04 12.76 43.42
CA GLY A 19 -17.64 12.64 44.83
C GLY A 19 -17.90 13.92 45.63
N VAL A 20 -17.58 15.08 45.06
CA VAL A 20 -17.86 16.40 45.68
C VAL A 20 -19.38 16.60 45.85
N ASN A 21 -20.17 16.25 44.83
CA ASN A 21 -21.63 16.34 44.90
C ASN A 21 -22.19 15.45 46.04
N LEU A 22 -21.71 14.21 46.15
CA LEU A 22 -22.12 13.27 47.18
C LEU A 22 -21.76 13.76 48.59
N GLY A 23 -20.57 14.36 48.75
CA GLY A 23 -20.15 15.00 49.99
C GLY A 23 -21.04 16.18 50.40
N LEU A 24 -21.38 17.06 49.45
CA LEU A 24 -22.27 18.20 49.71
C LEU A 24 -23.69 17.74 50.04
N TYR A 25 -24.18 16.70 49.38
CA TYR A 25 -25.46 16.07 49.72
C TYR A 25 -25.46 15.50 51.14
N ALA A 26 -24.43 14.75 51.52
CA ALA A 26 -24.28 14.19 52.86
C ALA A 26 -24.24 15.29 53.93
N TRP A 27 -23.49 16.37 53.67
CA TRP A 27 -23.40 17.52 54.56
C TRP A 27 -24.75 18.24 54.73
N GLY A 28 -25.48 18.48 53.64
CA GLY A 28 -26.83 19.05 53.69
C GLY A 28 -27.81 18.17 54.46
N ASN A 29 -27.73 16.85 54.27
CA ASN A 29 -28.55 15.89 55.01
C ASN A 29 -28.22 15.89 56.52
N GLN A 30 -26.94 16.01 56.89
CA GLN A 30 -26.53 16.12 58.28
C GLN A 30 -27.07 17.40 58.94
N LYS A 31 -26.98 18.55 58.25
CA LYS A 31 -27.57 19.82 58.74
C LYS A 31 -29.08 19.70 58.95
N ARG A 32 -29.79 19.05 58.02
CA ARG A 32 -31.22 18.78 58.16
C ARG A 32 -31.51 17.92 59.38
N SER A 33 -30.76 16.83 59.58
CA SER A 33 -30.94 15.94 60.75
C SER A 33 -30.80 16.70 62.08
N VAL A 34 -29.81 17.58 62.19
CA VAL A 34 -29.62 18.40 63.40
C VAL A 34 -30.81 19.33 63.64
N SER A 35 -31.32 19.99 62.59
CA SER A 35 -32.50 20.86 62.73
C SER A 35 -33.77 20.11 63.12
N VAL A 36 -33.97 18.87 62.62
CA VAL A 36 -35.07 17.98 63.04
C VAL A 36 -34.96 17.65 64.52
N GLU A 37 -33.77 17.32 65.01
CA GLU A 37 -33.55 16.98 66.42
C GLU A 37 -33.88 18.16 67.34
N VAL A 38 -33.43 19.37 66.98
CA VAL A 38 -33.73 20.60 67.72
C VAL A 38 -35.24 20.86 67.76
N LEU A 39 -35.92 20.74 66.62
CA LEU A 39 -37.37 20.91 66.53
C LEU A 39 -38.12 19.86 67.37
N GLN A 40 -37.72 18.59 67.31
CA GLN A 40 -38.33 17.51 68.07
C GLN A 40 -38.18 17.71 69.58
N LYS A 41 -37.01 18.16 70.04
CA LYS A 41 -36.79 18.51 71.46
C LYS A 41 -37.69 19.66 71.89
N ALA A 42 -37.78 20.73 71.09
CA ALA A 42 -38.64 21.88 71.40
C ALA A 42 -40.13 21.51 71.48
N LEU A 43 -40.64 20.76 70.49
CA LEU A 43 -42.02 20.26 70.51
C LEU A 43 -42.29 19.36 71.73
N SER A 44 -41.35 18.48 72.08
CA SER A 44 -41.49 17.60 73.25
C SER A 44 -41.59 18.39 74.55
N ARG A 45 -40.79 19.46 74.71
CA ARG A 45 -40.86 20.35 75.87
C ARG A 45 -42.16 21.14 75.91
N GLN A 46 -42.62 21.67 74.77
CA GLN A 46 -43.90 22.38 74.68
C GLN A 46 -45.08 21.50 75.12
N VAL A 47 -45.09 20.23 74.74
CA VAL A 47 -46.10 19.25 75.18
C VAL A 47 -46.00 19.03 76.69
N LEU A 48 -44.79 18.90 77.25
CA LEU A 48 -44.59 18.75 78.70
C LEU A 48 -45.07 19.98 79.47
N PHE A 49 -44.70 21.19 79.06
CA PHE A 49 -45.19 22.42 79.71
C PHE A 49 -46.72 22.52 79.64
N SER A 50 -47.34 22.17 78.51
CA SER A 50 -48.79 22.16 78.37
C SER A 50 -49.46 21.16 79.32
N SER A 51 -48.86 19.97 79.47
CA SER A 51 -49.33 18.94 80.42
C SER A 51 -49.20 19.41 81.88
N ILE A 52 -48.03 19.96 82.25
CA ILE A 52 -47.77 20.48 83.60
C ILE A 52 -48.76 21.60 83.94
N LYS A 53 -48.96 22.57 83.04
CA LYS A 53 -49.92 23.66 83.20
C LYS A 53 -51.34 23.16 83.45
N GLN A 54 -51.79 22.18 82.65
CA GLN A 54 -53.13 21.61 82.82
C GLN A 54 -53.30 20.88 84.15
N LYS A 55 -52.35 20.00 84.51
CA LYS A 55 -52.41 19.23 85.75
C LYS A 55 -52.34 20.11 86.99
N LEU A 56 -51.47 21.11 86.95
CA LEU A 56 -51.31 22.05 88.04
C LEU A 56 -52.54 22.95 88.22
N SER A 57 -53.16 23.39 87.11
CA SER A 57 -54.44 24.11 87.16
C SER A 57 -55.56 23.23 87.75
N ASN A 58 -55.61 21.94 87.40
CA ASN A 58 -56.58 21.01 87.98
C ASN A 58 -56.37 20.86 89.49
N ILE A 59 -55.13 20.65 89.94
CA ILE A 59 -54.80 20.56 91.37
C ILE A 59 -55.17 21.86 92.10
N GLN A 60 -54.85 23.02 91.54
CA GLN A 60 -55.18 24.30 92.15
C GLN A 60 -56.70 24.48 92.32
N LYS A 61 -57.49 24.06 91.32
CA LYS A 61 -58.96 24.06 91.41
C LYS A 61 -59.45 23.11 92.49
N GLU A 62 -58.90 21.89 92.58
CA GLU A 62 -59.22 20.94 93.65
C GLU A 62 -58.90 21.52 95.03
N VAL A 63 -57.71 22.10 95.23
CA VAL A 63 -57.31 22.75 96.48
C VAL A 63 -58.22 23.92 96.84
N THR A 64 -58.61 24.74 95.85
CA THR A 64 -59.50 25.89 96.06
C THR A 64 -60.93 25.44 96.42
N LEU A 65 -61.43 24.39 95.77
CA LEU A 65 -62.74 23.82 96.11
C LEU A 65 -62.72 23.24 97.52
N LEU A 66 -61.67 22.49 97.87
CA LEU A 66 -61.51 21.96 99.22
C LEU A 66 -61.40 23.07 100.27
N SER A 67 -60.64 24.14 100.00
CA SER A 67 -60.53 25.25 100.94
C SER A 67 -61.87 25.97 101.17
N GLN A 68 -62.69 26.12 100.14
CA GLN A 68 -64.06 26.64 100.25
C GLN A 68 -64.97 25.73 101.07
N VAL A 69 -64.91 24.41 100.83
CA VAL A 69 -65.69 23.42 101.60
C VAL A 69 -65.28 23.42 103.08
N MET A 70 -63.99 23.54 103.36
CA MET A 70 -63.48 23.65 104.74
C MET A 70 -63.98 24.93 105.44
N ALA A 71 -64.10 26.04 104.72
CA ALA A 71 -64.59 27.31 105.25
C ALA A 71 -66.10 27.29 105.56
N ALA A 72 -66.88 26.41 104.92
CA ALA A 72 -68.34 26.36 105.03
C ALA A 72 -68.88 25.58 106.26
N LEU A 73 -68.00 25.08 107.14
CA LEU A 73 -68.29 24.36 108.41
C LEU A 73 -69.04 23.01 108.26
N ALA A 74 -68.24 21.94 108.45
CA ALA A 74 -68.55 20.51 108.68
C ALA A 74 -67.94 19.55 107.64
N ALA A 75 -66.65 19.72 107.32
CA ALA A 75 -65.93 18.79 106.46
C ALA A 75 -65.35 17.63 107.28
N GLU A 76 -65.75 16.38 106.99
CA GLU A 76 -65.05 15.18 107.47
C GLU A 76 -63.65 15.10 106.84
N GLY A 77 -62.70 14.47 107.54
CA GLY A 77 -61.33 14.30 107.05
C GLY A 77 -61.28 13.51 105.74
N LEU A 78 -60.31 13.84 104.89
CA LEU A 78 -60.13 13.15 103.60
C LEU A 78 -59.76 11.68 103.80
N GLY A 79 -60.30 10.81 102.95
CA GLY A 79 -60.01 9.39 102.94
C GLY A 79 -58.57 9.10 102.51
N VAL A 80 -58.01 7.99 103.01
CA VAL A 80 -56.64 7.54 102.67
C VAL A 80 -56.45 7.41 101.14
N ASN A 81 -57.50 7.02 100.41
CA ASN A 81 -57.48 6.91 98.96
C ASN A 81 -57.38 8.26 98.25
N GLU A 82 -57.99 9.31 98.78
CA GLU A 82 -57.96 10.67 98.22
C GLU A 82 -56.58 11.31 98.41
N ILE A 83 -56.00 11.16 99.61
CA ILE A 83 -54.62 11.59 99.90
C ILE A 83 -53.63 10.83 99.01
N LYS A 84 -53.84 9.52 98.79
CA LYS A 84 -52.99 8.72 97.89
C LYS A 84 -53.14 9.15 96.43
N HIS A 85 -54.35 9.46 95.98
CA HIS A 85 -54.62 9.99 94.65
C HIS A 85 -53.91 11.34 94.42
N PHE A 86 -54.05 12.26 95.36
CA PHE A 86 -53.38 13.56 95.34
C PHE A 86 -51.86 13.43 95.27
N ARG A 87 -51.26 12.59 96.13
CA ARG A 87 -49.81 12.31 96.11
C ARG A 87 -49.37 11.72 94.76
N ALA A 88 -50.19 10.88 94.13
CA ALA A 88 -49.88 10.34 92.81
C ALA A 88 -49.93 11.42 91.71
N GLN A 89 -50.90 12.34 91.77
CA GLN A 89 -50.99 13.47 90.84
C GLN A 89 -49.79 14.42 90.99
N THR A 90 -49.40 14.78 92.22
CA THR A 90 -48.26 15.67 92.41
C THR A 90 -46.93 15.03 92.00
N ALA A 91 -46.76 13.72 92.26
CA ALA A 91 -45.59 12.96 91.82
C ALA A 91 -45.50 12.83 90.29
N LEU A 92 -46.64 12.74 89.60
CA LEU A 92 -46.68 12.73 88.13
C LEU A 92 -46.17 14.04 87.54
N ILE A 93 -46.55 15.19 88.13
CA ILE A 93 -46.02 16.49 87.73
C ILE A 93 -44.52 16.59 88.02
N THR A 94 -44.05 16.12 89.18
CA THR A 94 -42.60 16.05 89.49
C THR A 94 -41.83 15.27 88.42
N SER A 95 -42.37 14.12 87.98
CA SER A 95 -41.75 13.33 86.91
C SER A 95 -41.72 14.06 85.55
N GLU A 96 -42.75 14.83 85.23
CA GLU A 96 -42.78 15.63 83.98
C GLU A 96 -41.81 16.81 84.03
N ILE A 97 -41.62 17.42 85.20
CA ILE A 97 -40.62 18.48 85.42
C ILE A 97 -39.19 17.93 85.30
N ASP A 98 -38.91 16.76 85.88
CA ASP A 98 -37.60 16.09 85.71
C ASP A 98 -37.34 15.75 84.23
N LYS A 99 -38.34 15.22 83.51
CA LYS A 99 -38.23 14.97 82.05
C LYS A 99 -37.97 16.27 81.28
N LEU A 100 -38.65 17.35 81.63
CA LEU A 100 -38.45 18.66 81.04
C LEU A 100 -37.00 19.15 81.28
N GLY A 101 -36.48 19.00 82.50
CA GLY A 101 -35.10 19.34 82.84
C GLY A 101 -34.06 18.58 82.01
N ARG A 102 -34.30 17.29 81.72
CA ARG A 102 -33.41 16.47 80.88
C ARG A 102 -33.43 16.83 79.39
N LEU A 103 -34.55 17.35 78.89
CA LEU A 103 -34.71 17.77 77.49
C LEU A 103 -34.21 19.21 77.24
N SER A 104 -33.81 19.90 78.29
CA SER A 104 -33.50 21.32 78.27
C SER A 104 -32.02 21.58 78.12
N GLU A 105 -31.70 22.63 77.39
CA GLU A 105 -30.32 23.08 77.18
C GLU A 105 -29.75 23.74 78.44
N ALA A 106 -28.43 23.91 78.49
CA ALA A 106 -27.72 24.41 79.68
C ALA A 106 -28.26 25.76 80.20
N GLU A 107 -28.76 26.61 79.31
CA GLU A 107 -29.32 27.92 79.67
C GLU A 107 -30.67 27.79 80.39
N MET A 108 -31.59 27.00 79.84
CA MET A 108 -32.95 26.79 80.40
C MET A 108 -32.98 25.81 81.58
N SER A 109 -31.96 24.95 81.70
CA SER A 109 -31.83 24.03 82.83
C SER A 109 -31.81 24.74 84.19
N ARG A 110 -31.29 25.98 84.25
CA ARG A 110 -31.30 26.77 85.49
C ARG A 110 -32.70 27.23 85.89
N GLU A 111 -33.47 27.71 84.93
CA GLU A 111 -34.85 28.17 85.17
C GLU A 111 -35.79 27.01 85.50
N ILE A 112 -35.62 25.86 84.83
CA ILE A 112 -36.40 24.66 85.14
C ILE A 112 -36.06 24.10 86.52
N LYS A 113 -34.79 24.13 86.94
CA LYS A 113 -34.42 23.77 88.31
C LYS A 113 -35.05 24.69 89.35
N SER A 114 -35.06 26.00 89.09
CA SER A 114 -35.76 26.95 89.96
C SER A 114 -37.27 26.67 90.00
N PHE A 115 -37.88 26.37 88.86
CA PHE A 115 -39.29 25.96 88.78
C PHE A 115 -39.57 24.66 89.54
N GLU A 116 -38.68 23.67 89.44
CA GLU A 116 -38.74 22.40 90.16
C GLU A 116 -38.69 22.62 91.68
N GLU A 117 -37.76 23.42 92.17
CA GLU A 117 -37.62 23.75 93.59
C GLU A 117 -38.88 24.43 94.15
N ILE A 118 -39.42 25.41 93.43
CA ILE A 118 -40.64 26.13 93.82
C ILE A 118 -41.85 25.19 93.79
N TYR A 119 -41.96 24.33 92.77
CA TYR A 119 -43.05 23.35 92.68
C TYR A 119 -42.97 22.29 93.80
N LEU A 120 -41.77 21.79 94.14
CA LEU A 120 -41.60 20.84 95.23
C LEU A 120 -42.03 21.43 96.57
N GLY A 121 -41.66 22.68 96.83
CA GLY A 121 -42.13 23.42 98.01
C GLY A 121 -43.65 23.55 98.04
N LEU A 122 -44.27 23.90 96.90
CA LEU A 122 -45.72 24.00 96.79
C LEU A 122 -46.42 22.64 96.99
N SER A 123 -45.93 21.59 96.35
CA SER A 123 -46.45 20.23 96.50
C SER A 123 -46.38 19.78 97.96
N GLN A 124 -45.31 20.10 98.68
CA GLN A 124 -45.19 19.77 100.10
C GLN A 124 -46.21 20.54 100.95
N SER A 125 -46.38 21.85 100.74
CA SER A 125 -47.39 22.63 101.44
C SER A 125 -48.82 22.15 101.13
N TRP A 126 -49.13 21.77 99.89
CA TRP A 126 -50.41 21.14 99.56
C TRP A 126 -50.58 19.76 100.20
N GLN A 127 -49.53 18.93 100.29
CA GLN A 127 -49.59 17.65 101.00
C GLN A 127 -49.91 17.85 102.48
N ILE A 128 -49.28 18.82 103.14
CA ILE A 128 -49.57 19.18 104.53
C ILE A 128 -51.02 19.65 104.66
N PHE A 129 -51.54 20.44 103.71
CA PHE A 129 -52.95 20.81 103.68
C PHE A 129 -53.88 19.59 103.59
N TYR A 130 -53.67 18.70 102.62
CA TYR A 130 -54.46 17.47 102.45
C TYR A 130 -54.41 16.55 103.68
N GLU A 131 -53.26 16.42 104.33
CA GLU A 131 -53.09 15.58 105.53
C GLU A 131 -53.75 16.16 106.79
N ASN A 132 -53.96 17.47 106.85
CA ASN A 132 -54.57 18.15 108.00
C ASN A 132 -56.02 18.58 107.74
N PHE A 133 -56.55 18.34 106.54
CA PHE A 133 -57.92 18.65 106.16
C PHE A 133 -58.92 17.86 106.99
N GLY A 134 -59.88 18.53 107.65
CA GLY A 134 -60.86 17.89 108.53
C GLY A 134 -60.30 17.32 109.84
N ILE A 135 -58.97 17.35 110.04
CA ILE A 135 -58.27 16.86 111.25
C ILE A 135 -57.75 18.02 112.09
N ASN A 136 -57.03 18.97 111.47
CA ASN A 136 -56.46 20.15 112.12
C ASN A 136 -56.65 21.38 111.22
N HIS A 137 -57.85 21.97 111.30
CA HIS A 137 -58.25 23.11 110.49
C HIS A 137 -57.31 24.32 110.63
N ALA A 138 -56.83 24.62 111.84
CA ALA A 138 -55.94 25.76 112.07
C ALA A 138 -54.61 25.60 111.31
N LYS A 139 -54.02 24.39 111.34
CA LYS A 139 -52.78 24.09 110.62
C LYS A 139 -52.98 24.05 109.10
N ALA A 140 -54.10 23.48 108.64
CA ALA A 140 -54.43 23.43 107.21
C ALA A 140 -54.66 24.83 106.62
N ILE A 141 -55.43 25.68 107.30
CA ILE A 141 -55.69 27.07 106.87
C ILE A 141 -54.40 27.89 106.89
N ALA A 142 -53.58 27.77 107.94
CA ALA A 142 -52.33 28.52 108.05
C ALA A 142 -51.32 28.11 106.96
N GLU A 143 -51.15 26.81 106.69
CA GLU A 143 -50.23 26.35 105.64
C GLU A 143 -50.70 26.78 104.25
N LEU A 144 -52.01 26.72 103.99
CA LEU A 144 -52.59 27.16 102.72
C LEU A 144 -52.42 28.67 102.51
N ALA A 145 -52.86 29.50 103.47
CA ALA A 145 -52.86 30.95 103.33
C ALA A 145 -51.46 31.59 103.39
N VAL A 146 -50.56 31.05 104.22
CA VAL A 146 -49.22 31.65 104.44
C VAL A 146 -48.19 31.17 103.43
N ARG A 147 -48.30 29.92 102.96
CA ARG A 147 -47.26 29.29 102.11
C ARG A 147 -47.80 28.84 100.76
N ALA A 148 -48.84 28.02 100.72
CA ALA A 148 -49.26 27.41 99.47
C ALA A 148 -49.89 28.41 98.49
N ASP A 149 -50.75 29.34 98.95
CA ASP A 149 -51.45 30.29 98.08
C ASP A 149 -50.51 31.33 97.43
N PRO A 150 -49.58 32.00 98.17
CA PRO A 150 -48.63 32.91 97.54
C PRO A 150 -47.71 32.22 96.52
N VAL A 151 -47.23 31.01 96.85
CA VAL A 151 -46.35 30.23 95.96
C VAL A 151 -47.11 29.70 94.76
N SER A 152 -48.34 29.19 94.94
CA SER A 152 -49.22 28.77 93.85
C SER A 152 -49.53 29.92 92.90
N THR A 153 -49.83 31.10 93.45
CA THR A 153 -50.12 32.30 92.66
C THR A 153 -48.90 32.73 91.86
N HIS A 154 -47.72 32.82 92.48
CA HIS A 154 -46.48 33.16 91.77
C HIS A 154 -46.15 32.14 90.67
N LEU A 155 -46.31 30.85 90.96
CA LEU A 155 -46.00 29.79 90.01
C LEU A 155 -46.99 29.74 88.83
N MET A 156 -48.29 29.95 89.08
CA MET A 156 -49.35 29.86 88.06
C MET A 156 -49.56 31.14 87.25
N VAL A 157 -49.36 32.31 87.85
CA VAL A 157 -49.62 33.60 87.21
C VAL A 157 -48.36 34.18 86.56
N ASP A 158 -47.17 33.89 87.12
CA ASP A 158 -45.93 34.52 86.67
C ASP A 158 -44.94 33.52 86.06
N LEU A 159 -44.47 32.54 86.84
CA LEU A 159 -43.36 31.69 86.44
C LEU A 159 -43.71 30.72 85.29
N LEU A 160 -44.79 29.94 85.43
CA LEU A 160 -45.17 28.94 84.44
C LEU A 160 -45.64 29.55 83.11
N PRO A 161 -46.46 30.63 83.08
CA PRO A 161 -46.80 31.32 81.84
C PRO A 161 -45.57 31.88 81.12
N ARG A 162 -44.63 32.50 81.84
CA ARG A 162 -43.39 33.04 81.26
C ARG A 162 -42.54 31.94 80.60
N LEU A 163 -42.28 30.85 81.32
CA LEU A 163 -41.52 29.72 80.77
C LEU A 163 -42.23 29.07 79.57
N TYR A 164 -43.57 29.04 79.59
CA TYR A 164 -44.35 28.53 78.47
C TYR A 164 -44.29 29.44 77.24
N GLU A 165 -44.40 30.76 77.41
CA GLU A 165 -44.26 31.74 76.32
C GLU A 165 -42.85 31.73 75.72
N GLU A 166 -41.82 31.61 76.56
CA GLU A 166 -40.44 31.44 76.10
C GLU A 166 -40.25 30.15 75.29
N GLU A 167 -40.81 29.02 75.73
CA GLU A 167 -40.74 27.79 74.95
C GLU A 167 -41.55 27.88 73.64
N GLN A 168 -42.68 28.59 73.62
CA GLN A 168 -43.42 28.84 72.38
C GLN A 168 -42.57 29.63 71.36
N MET A 169 -41.87 30.69 71.81
CA MET A 169 -40.95 31.43 70.96
C MET A 169 -39.78 30.55 70.46
N ARG A 170 -39.26 29.65 71.31
CA ARG A 170 -38.22 28.69 70.92
C ARG A 170 -38.71 27.70 69.87
N VAL A 171 -39.94 27.18 70.01
CA VAL A 171 -40.55 26.30 69.00
C VAL A 171 -40.73 27.04 67.68
N GLU A 172 -41.28 28.25 67.69
CA GLU A 172 -41.45 29.05 66.47
C GLU A 172 -40.11 29.31 65.78
N THR A 173 -39.08 29.68 66.54
CA THR A 173 -37.72 29.86 66.03
C THR A 173 -37.15 28.56 65.46
N ALA A 174 -37.34 27.42 66.14
CA ALA A 174 -36.87 26.12 65.66
C ALA A 174 -37.58 25.68 64.38
N VAL A 175 -38.88 25.95 64.24
CA VAL A 175 -39.67 25.69 63.02
C VAL A 175 -39.16 26.54 61.86
N LEU A 176 -38.97 27.85 62.06
CA LEU A 176 -38.44 28.75 61.04
C LEU A 176 -37.04 28.32 60.59
N ASN A 177 -36.16 28.01 61.55
CA ASN A 177 -34.82 27.52 61.27
C ASN A 177 -34.84 26.19 60.49
N TYR A 178 -35.73 25.25 60.82
CA TYR A 178 -35.89 24.00 60.09
C TYR A 178 -36.26 24.24 58.63
N TYR A 179 -37.30 25.05 58.37
CA TYR A 179 -37.73 25.33 57.00
C TYR A 179 -36.66 26.10 56.20
N GLN A 180 -35.93 27.02 56.83
CA GLN A 180 -34.81 27.71 56.20
C GLN A 180 -33.69 26.75 55.81
N VAL A 181 -33.26 25.87 56.74
CA VAL A 181 -32.21 24.87 56.47
C VAL A 181 -32.66 23.89 55.38
N GLU A 182 -33.91 23.46 55.38
CA GLU A 182 -34.46 22.55 54.37
C GLU A 182 -34.49 23.20 52.97
N ALA A 183 -35.03 24.43 52.88
CA ALA A 183 -35.10 25.16 51.62
C ALA A 183 -33.72 25.44 51.04
N TRP A 184 -32.80 25.89 51.91
CA TRP A 184 -31.42 26.19 51.53
C TRP A 184 -30.66 24.95 51.06
N ALA A 185 -30.76 23.83 51.80
CA ALA A 185 -30.16 22.56 51.41
C ALA A 185 -30.68 22.07 50.05
N LYS A 186 -32.00 22.10 49.83
CA LYS A 186 -32.63 21.72 48.54
C LYS A 186 -32.18 22.63 47.39
N GLN A 187 -32.07 23.94 47.62
CA GLN A 187 -31.62 24.88 46.59
C GLN A 187 -30.16 24.62 46.21
N MET A 188 -29.27 24.45 47.18
CA MET A 188 -27.88 24.10 46.92
C MET A 188 -27.74 22.81 46.13
N THR A 189 -28.44 21.73 46.52
CA THR A 189 -28.37 20.45 45.80
C THR A 189 -28.81 20.61 44.34
N ARG A 190 -29.89 21.34 44.06
CA ARG A 190 -30.34 21.61 42.67
C ARG A 190 -29.30 22.37 41.86
N VAL A 191 -28.71 23.43 42.43
CA VAL A 191 -27.70 24.25 41.76
C VAL A 191 -26.45 23.42 41.44
N ILE A 192 -25.93 22.68 42.42
CA ILE A 192 -24.73 21.84 42.25
C ILE A 192 -24.98 20.73 41.24
N PHE A 193 -26.16 20.11 41.27
CA PHE A 193 -26.54 19.08 40.30
C PHE A 193 -26.56 19.62 38.87
N LEU A 194 -27.22 20.76 38.64
CA LEU A 194 -27.27 21.41 37.32
C LEU A 194 -25.87 21.83 36.84
N LEU A 195 -25.04 22.38 37.73
CA LEU A 195 -23.68 22.78 37.41
C LEU A 195 -22.79 21.58 37.07
N THR A 196 -22.97 20.46 37.77
CA THR A 196 -22.26 19.21 37.47
C THR A 196 -22.64 18.70 36.08
N ILE A 197 -23.95 18.64 35.76
CA ILE A 197 -24.43 18.23 34.42
C ILE A 197 -23.84 19.13 33.34
N LEU A 198 -23.88 20.45 33.53
CA LEU A 198 -23.37 21.41 32.57
C LEU A 198 -21.87 21.19 32.29
N ILE A 199 -21.06 21.02 33.33
CA ILE A 199 -19.62 20.77 33.19
C ILE A 199 -19.37 19.44 32.50
N THR A 200 -20.06 18.37 32.91
CA THR A 200 -19.92 17.04 32.28
C THR A 200 -20.28 17.06 30.80
N LEU A 201 -21.39 17.70 30.42
CA LEU A 201 -21.81 17.84 29.02
C LEU A 201 -20.80 18.67 28.22
N THR A 202 -20.25 19.73 28.80
CA THR A 202 -19.24 20.58 28.16
C THR A 202 -17.98 19.79 27.87
N ILE A 203 -17.43 19.08 28.87
CA ILE A 203 -16.25 18.23 28.71
C ILE A 203 -16.50 17.14 27.66
N ALA A 204 -17.65 16.47 27.72
CA ALA A 204 -18.03 15.44 26.76
C ALA A 204 -18.10 15.99 25.32
N PHE A 205 -18.74 17.15 25.12
CA PHE A 205 -18.85 17.79 23.82
C PHE A 205 -17.49 18.16 23.22
N PHE A 206 -16.61 18.82 23.99
CA PHE A 206 -15.28 19.19 23.51
C PHE A 206 -14.42 17.97 23.18
N THR A 207 -14.49 16.94 24.02
CA THR A 207 -13.72 15.70 23.81
C THR A 207 -14.21 14.96 22.56
N SER A 208 -15.53 14.83 22.41
CA SER A 208 -16.16 14.21 21.25
C SER A 208 -15.82 14.97 19.96
N ARG A 209 -15.98 16.30 19.97
CA ARG A 209 -15.68 17.15 18.79
C ARG A 209 -14.21 17.05 18.38
N TYR A 210 -13.29 17.02 19.34
CA TYR A 210 -11.85 16.86 19.08
C TYR A 210 -11.53 15.53 18.37
N ILE A 211 -12.02 14.41 18.93
CA ILE A 211 -11.77 13.07 18.38
C ILE A 211 -12.42 12.93 16.99
N SER A 212 -13.67 13.38 16.84
CA SER A 212 -14.41 13.24 15.59
C SER A 212 -13.77 14.01 14.43
N LEU A 213 -13.29 15.24 14.68
CA LEU A 213 -12.61 16.03 13.66
C LEU A 213 -11.27 15.40 13.24
N GLY A 214 -10.48 14.91 14.21
CA GLY A 214 -9.22 14.23 13.93
C GLY A 214 -9.41 12.95 13.12
N LEU A 215 -10.38 12.10 13.52
CA LEU A 215 -10.71 10.87 12.78
C LEU A 215 -11.24 11.15 11.37
N SER A 216 -12.04 12.20 11.19
CA SER A 216 -12.54 12.56 9.85
C SER A 216 -11.40 12.96 8.92
N LYS A 217 -10.45 13.78 9.40
CA LYS A 217 -9.25 14.16 8.63
C LYS A 217 -8.39 12.95 8.29
N LEU A 218 -8.18 12.04 9.24
CA LEU A 218 -7.44 10.79 8.99
C LEU A 218 -8.13 9.94 7.94
N LYS A 219 -9.45 9.75 8.05
CA LYS A 219 -10.23 8.95 7.09
C LYS A 219 -10.11 9.54 5.67
N GLU A 220 -10.29 10.84 5.53
CA GLU A 220 -10.19 11.50 4.23
C GLU A 220 -8.76 11.45 3.67
N GLY A 221 -7.76 11.74 4.51
CA GLY A 221 -6.36 11.72 4.11
C GLY A 221 -5.89 10.32 3.70
N ALA A 222 -6.24 9.30 4.47
CA ALA A 222 -5.93 7.91 4.17
C ALA A 222 -6.63 7.44 2.87
N ALA A 223 -7.89 7.85 2.64
CA ALA A 223 -8.60 7.55 1.40
C ALA A 223 -7.90 8.17 0.17
N ARG A 224 -7.42 9.41 0.28
CA ARG A 224 -6.67 10.09 -0.81
C ARG A 224 -5.33 9.41 -1.10
N ILE A 225 -4.59 9.01 -0.06
CA ILE A 225 -3.34 8.24 -0.23
C ILE A 225 -3.66 6.89 -0.88
N GLY A 226 -4.69 6.19 -0.41
CA GLY A 226 -5.14 4.91 -0.96
C GLY A 226 -5.66 4.98 -2.40
N SER A 227 -6.19 6.13 -2.84
CA SER A 227 -6.61 6.35 -4.23
C SER A 227 -5.47 6.80 -5.16
N GLY A 228 -4.21 6.76 -4.69
CA GLY A 228 -3.03 7.06 -5.50
C GLY A 228 -2.53 8.51 -5.42
N THR A 229 -3.13 9.38 -4.61
CA THR A 229 -2.60 10.75 -4.39
C THR A 229 -1.52 10.73 -3.30
N LEU A 230 -0.38 10.13 -3.61
CA LEU A 230 0.69 9.85 -2.63
C LEU A 230 1.42 11.09 -2.10
N HIS A 231 1.31 12.24 -2.77
CA HIS A 231 1.84 13.52 -2.28
C HIS A 231 0.97 14.16 -1.18
N HIS A 232 -0.27 13.70 -1.01
CA HIS A 232 -1.14 14.24 0.03
C HIS A 232 -0.55 13.95 1.42
N ARG A 233 -0.65 14.93 2.32
CA ARG A 233 -0.20 14.80 3.71
C ARG A 233 -1.35 15.12 4.65
N ILE A 234 -1.56 14.24 5.62
CA ILE A 234 -2.56 14.38 6.66
C ILE A 234 -2.01 15.37 7.71
N ASP A 235 -2.54 16.59 7.73
CA ASP A 235 -2.13 17.63 8.68
C ASP A 235 -2.94 17.56 9.98
N ILE A 236 -2.37 16.86 10.96
CA ILE A 236 -2.85 16.80 12.33
C ILE A 236 -1.72 17.22 13.26
N GLN A 237 -1.74 18.48 13.69
CA GLN A 237 -0.81 19.07 14.65
C GLN A 237 -1.17 18.64 16.09
N SER A 238 -1.09 17.33 16.35
CA SER A 238 -1.38 16.76 17.66
C SER A 238 -0.24 15.84 18.08
N GLN A 239 0.19 15.92 19.34
CA GLN A 239 1.19 15.01 19.94
C GLN A 239 0.48 13.87 20.69
N ASP A 240 -0.50 13.27 20.04
CA ASP A 240 -1.26 12.13 20.52
C ASP A 240 -1.42 11.09 19.41
N GLU A 241 -2.16 10.02 19.68
CA GLU A 241 -2.27 8.86 18.79
C GLU A 241 -2.85 9.23 17.42
N LEU A 242 -3.65 10.30 17.30
CA LEU A 242 -4.14 10.76 16.00
C LEU A 242 -3.01 11.39 15.18
N GLY A 243 -2.10 12.13 15.81
CA GLY A 243 -0.92 12.68 15.17
C GLY A 243 0.12 11.62 14.81
N ASP A 244 0.33 10.65 15.70
CA ASP A 244 1.20 9.49 15.43
C ASP A 244 0.68 8.73 14.19
N LEU A 245 -0.63 8.46 14.14
CA LEU A 245 -1.24 7.77 13.00
C LEU A 245 -1.15 8.59 11.70
N ALA A 246 -1.35 9.91 11.76
CA ALA A 246 -1.18 10.79 10.61
C ALA A 246 0.26 10.73 10.08
N THR A 247 1.24 10.72 10.98
CA THR A 247 2.66 10.59 10.63
C THR A 247 2.94 9.26 9.94
N SER A 248 2.45 8.13 10.49
CA SER A 248 2.63 6.81 9.86
C SER A 248 1.98 6.71 8.47
N PHE A 249 0.80 7.30 8.27
CA PHE A 249 0.19 7.37 6.93
C PHE A 249 1.01 8.21 5.96
N ASN A 250 1.57 9.34 6.42
CA ASN A 250 2.42 10.21 5.61
C ASN A 250 3.72 9.50 5.20
N GLU A 251 4.36 8.77 6.11
CA GLU A 251 5.55 7.95 5.84
C GLU A 251 5.24 6.85 4.83
N MET A 252 4.11 6.14 4.99
CA MET A 252 3.67 5.14 4.03
C MET A 252 3.46 5.73 2.63
N GLY A 253 2.78 6.89 2.54
CA GLY A 253 2.58 7.58 1.26
C GLY A 253 3.90 7.98 0.61
N GLN A 254 4.88 8.43 1.40
CA GLN A 254 6.23 8.75 0.90
C GLN A 254 7.00 7.51 0.41
N ASN A 255 6.94 6.40 1.14
CA ASN A 255 7.60 5.15 0.74
C ASN A 255 6.98 4.57 -0.54
N LEU A 256 5.66 4.66 -0.70
CA LEU A 256 4.99 4.24 -1.92
C LEU A 256 5.40 5.10 -3.11
N LEU A 257 5.52 6.42 -2.92
CA LEU A 257 5.94 7.34 -3.96
C LEU A 257 7.36 7.04 -4.43
N SER A 258 8.32 6.90 -3.50
CA SER A 258 9.71 6.58 -3.86
C SER A 258 9.84 5.20 -4.50
N THR A 259 9.04 4.23 -4.08
CA THR A 259 8.99 2.90 -4.72
C THR A 259 8.45 3.00 -6.15
N GLN A 260 7.42 3.82 -6.39
CA GLN A 260 6.87 4.03 -7.73
C GLN A 260 7.87 4.72 -8.66
N GLU A 261 8.59 5.73 -8.17
CA GLU A 261 9.67 6.40 -8.91
C GLU A 261 10.79 5.40 -9.27
N ALA A 262 11.28 4.63 -8.30
CA ALA A 262 12.31 3.61 -8.54
C ALA A 262 11.85 2.51 -9.52
N LEU A 263 10.57 2.11 -9.45
CA LEU A 263 10.01 1.13 -10.39
C LEU A 263 9.97 1.67 -11.81
N ASN A 264 9.58 2.94 -11.98
CA ASN A 264 9.54 3.58 -13.30
C ASN A 264 10.95 3.72 -13.90
N GLU A 265 11.94 4.14 -13.10
CA GLU A 265 13.35 4.21 -13.55
C GLU A 265 13.90 2.83 -13.93
N ALA A 266 13.57 1.79 -13.15
CA ALA A 266 13.97 0.41 -13.46
C ALA A 266 13.32 -0.07 -14.77
N HIS A 267 12.05 0.27 -15.01
CA HIS A 267 11.33 -0.08 -16.23
C HIS A 267 11.94 0.58 -17.46
N GLU A 268 12.25 1.88 -17.38
CA GLU A 268 12.92 2.61 -18.47
C GLU A 268 14.32 2.03 -18.77
N THR A 269 15.08 1.69 -17.72
CA THR A 269 16.40 1.06 -17.88
C THR A 269 16.30 -0.31 -18.55
N LEU A 270 15.29 -1.11 -18.20
CA LEU A 270 15.06 -2.42 -18.78
C LEU A 270 14.69 -2.32 -20.26
N GLU A 271 13.82 -1.37 -20.62
CA GLU A 271 13.39 -1.13 -22.00
C GLU A 271 14.59 -0.74 -22.88
N ASN A 272 15.43 0.19 -22.40
CA ASN A 272 16.65 0.60 -23.10
C ASN A 272 17.62 -0.58 -23.31
N ARG A 273 17.79 -1.44 -22.29
CA ARG A 273 18.63 -2.65 -22.41
C ARG A 273 18.04 -3.66 -23.40
N HIS A 274 16.72 -3.81 -23.43
CA HIS A 274 16.04 -4.71 -24.36
C HIS A 274 16.24 -4.24 -25.81
N GLN A 275 16.08 -2.95 -26.08
CA GLN A 275 16.33 -2.38 -27.41
C GLN A 275 17.78 -2.56 -27.87
N GLU A 276 18.75 -2.32 -26.99
CA GLU A 276 20.17 -2.53 -27.31
C GLU A 276 20.48 -4.02 -27.54
N ALA A 277 19.96 -4.92 -26.72
CA ALA A 277 20.13 -6.37 -26.91
C ALA A 277 19.53 -6.84 -28.24
N GLU A 278 18.36 -6.31 -28.62
CA GLU A 278 17.70 -6.63 -29.88
C GLU A 278 18.51 -6.12 -31.08
N LYS A 279 19.06 -4.89 -31.00
CA LYS A 279 19.97 -4.35 -32.01
C LYS A 279 21.24 -5.19 -32.16
N GLN A 280 21.84 -5.60 -31.05
CA GLN A 280 23.01 -6.49 -31.06
C GLN A 280 22.68 -7.86 -31.66
N ARG A 281 21.51 -8.42 -31.35
CA ARG A 281 21.02 -9.67 -31.94
C ARG A 281 20.87 -9.56 -33.45
N GLN A 282 20.25 -8.48 -33.95
CA GLN A 282 20.07 -8.24 -35.38
C GLN A 282 21.42 -8.06 -36.11
N ASN A 283 22.36 -7.31 -35.51
CA ASN A 283 23.71 -7.17 -36.06
C ASN A 283 24.45 -8.51 -36.12
N ALA A 284 24.38 -9.31 -35.07
CA ALA A 284 24.99 -10.64 -35.04
C ALA A 284 24.39 -11.58 -36.08
N GLU A 285 23.05 -11.54 -36.26
CA GLU A 285 22.36 -12.31 -37.29
C GLU A 285 22.77 -11.89 -38.71
N SER A 286 22.84 -10.58 -38.98
CA SER A 286 23.27 -10.09 -40.30
C SER A 286 24.71 -10.49 -40.62
N LEU A 287 25.63 -10.40 -39.64
CA LEU A 287 27.02 -10.80 -39.84
C LEU A 287 27.16 -12.31 -40.09
N LEU A 288 26.37 -13.14 -39.39
CA LEU A 288 26.38 -14.58 -39.59
C LEU A 288 25.93 -14.96 -41.02
N LEU A 289 24.89 -14.29 -41.53
CA LEU A 289 24.36 -14.50 -42.89
C LEU A 289 25.29 -13.98 -43.99
N ASN A 290 26.17 -13.02 -43.70
CA ASN A 290 27.21 -12.57 -44.64
C ASN A 290 28.35 -13.59 -44.79
N ILE A 291 28.52 -14.51 -43.83
CA ILE A 291 29.62 -15.50 -43.81
C ILE A 291 29.13 -16.88 -44.25
N LEU A 292 27.92 -17.26 -43.86
CA LEU A 292 27.35 -18.57 -44.12
C LEU A 292 26.05 -18.45 -44.92
N PRO A 293 25.80 -19.36 -45.87
CA PRO A 293 24.51 -19.44 -46.53
C PRO A 293 23.38 -19.61 -45.51
N GLN A 294 22.21 -19.01 -45.78
CA GLN A 294 21.09 -18.94 -44.85
C GLN A 294 20.72 -20.29 -44.21
N GLU A 295 20.66 -21.36 -45.01
CA GLU A 295 20.34 -22.71 -44.53
C GLU A 295 21.40 -23.27 -43.56
N ILE A 296 22.67 -22.98 -43.83
CA ILE A 296 23.81 -23.42 -43.03
C ILE A 296 23.87 -22.62 -41.73
N ALA A 297 23.66 -21.31 -41.79
CA ALA A 297 23.56 -20.44 -40.62
C ALA A 297 22.42 -20.87 -39.68
N GLN A 298 21.26 -21.24 -40.25
CA GLN A 298 20.11 -21.70 -39.46
C GLN A 298 20.36 -23.08 -38.83
N GLU A 299 20.98 -24.01 -39.58
CA GLU A 299 21.40 -25.30 -39.04
C GLU A 299 22.39 -25.13 -37.87
N LEU A 300 23.38 -24.24 -38.02
CA LEU A 300 24.33 -23.92 -36.97
C LEU A 300 23.65 -23.31 -35.72
N LYS A 301 22.72 -22.36 -35.90
CA LYS A 301 21.97 -21.75 -34.78
C LYS A 301 21.11 -22.76 -34.01
N THR A 302 20.49 -23.71 -34.70
CA THR A 302 19.57 -24.68 -34.06
C THR A 302 20.30 -25.87 -33.45
N LYS A 303 21.37 -26.35 -34.09
CA LYS A 303 22.03 -27.61 -33.71
C LYS A 303 23.42 -27.43 -33.09
N ASP A 304 23.94 -26.20 -33.08
CA ASP A 304 25.31 -25.84 -32.66
C ASP A 304 26.42 -26.55 -33.45
N ARG A 305 26.04 -27.21 -34.56
CA ARG A 305 26.94 -27.92 -35.49
C ARG A 305 26.29 -28.07 -36.86
N VAL A 306 27.11 -28.09 -37.90
CA VAL A 306 26.69 -28.41 -39.27
C VAL A 306 27.35 -29.72 -39.68
N ALA A 307 26.54 -30.72 -40.03
CA ALA A 307 27.08 -31.99 -40.52
C ALA A 307 27.56 -31.83 -41.98
N PRO A 308 28.72 -32.39 -42.36
CA PRO A 308 29.13 -32.46 -43.76
C PRO A 308 28.07 -33.19 -44.60
N LYS A 309 27.74 -32.62 -45.75
CA LYS A 309 26.73 -33.15 -46.69
C LYS A 309 27.42 -33.56 -47.98
N TYR A 310 27.10 -34.76 -48.46
CA TYR A 310 27.54 -35.23 -49.77
C TYR A 310 26.57 -34.76 -50.86
N PHE A 311 27.13 -34.22 -51.93
CA PHE A 311 26.41 -33.79 -53.12
C PHE A 311 26.99 -34.52 -54.32
N GLU A 312 26.17 -35.32 -54.98
CA GLU A 312 26.59 -36.14 -56.13
C GLU A 312 26.87 -35.32 -57.38
N ASP A 313 26.27 -34.14 -57.47
CA ASP A 313 26.17 -33.38 -58.71
C ASP A 313 26.11 -31.88 -58.42
N VAL A 314 27.24 -31.21 -58.64
CA VAL A 314 27.41 -29.75 -58.52
C VAL A 314 28.34 -29.26 -59.63
N SER A 315 28.24 -27.99 -60.03
CA SER A 315 29.18 -27.40 -61.00
C SER A 315 30.07 -26.38 -60.31
N ILE A 316 31.37 -26.64 -60.34
CA ILE A 316 32.38 -25.82 -59.71
C ILE A 316 33.01 -24.95 -60.79
N LEU A 317 33.05 -23.64 -60.55
CA LEU A 317 33.62 -22.64 -61.42
C LEU A 317 34.84 -22.03 -60.73
N PHE A 318 35.98 -22.09 -61.41
CA PHE A 318 37.20 -21.38 -61.05
C PHE A 318 37.47 -20.30 -62.09
N THR A 319 37.85 -19.11 -61.63
CA THR A 319 38.43 -18.07 -62.47
C THR A 319 39.88 -17.82 -62.10
N ASP A 320 40.64 -17.20 -62.99
CA ASP A 320 41.98 -16.67 -62.72
C ASP A 320 42.26 -15.46 -63.62
N PHE A 321 42.87 -14.41 -63.08
CA PHE A 321 43.17 -13.20 -63.85
C PHE A 321 44.50 -13.33 -64.59
N VAL A 322 44.43 -13.38 -65.91
CA VAL A 322 45.61 -13.32 -66.76
C VAL A 322 46.21 -11.93 -66.69
N GLY A 323 47.47 -11.87 -66.23
CA GLY A 323 48.22 -10.62 -66.07
C GLY A 323 48.29 -10.10 -64.64
N PHE A 324 47.54 -10.69 -63.69
CA PHE A 324 47.54 -10.25 -62.29
C PHE A 324 48.93 -10.26 -61.65
N THR A 325 49.68 -11.36 -61.76
CA THR A 325 51.04 -11.45 -61.19
C THR A 325 51.99 -10.40 -61.77
N ALA A 326 51.81 -10.00 -63.04
CA ALA A 326 52.60 -8.92 -63.62
C ALA A 326 52.16 -7.55 -63.09
N SER A 327 50.87 -7.37 -62.78
CA SER A 327 50.34 -6.16 -62.17
C SER A 327 50.74 -6.01 -60.70
N THR A 328 50.95 -7.09 -59.95
CA THR A 328 51.39 -7.03 -58.54
C THR A 328 52.77 -6.38 -58.37
N GLU A 329 53.60 -6.39 -59.41
CA GLU A 329 54.92 -5.74 -59.42
C GLU A 329 54.88 -4.29 -59.91
N LYS A 330 53.79 -3.85 -60.57
CA LYS A 330 53.72 -2.59 -61.32
C LYS A 330 52.73 -1.57 -60.74
N LEU A 331 51.62 -2.04 -60.18
CA LEU A 331 50.57 -1.18 -59.63
C LEU A 331 50.87 -0.86 -58.16
N ALA A 332 50.40 0.31 -57.70
CA ALA A 332 50.36 0.58 -56.28
C ALA A 332 49.44 -0.44 -55.57
N VAL A 333 49.75 -0.76 -54.31
CA VAL A 333 48.99 -1.76 -53.54
C VAL A 333 47.50 -1.40 -53.47
N ASP A 334 47.18 -0.13 -53.22
CA ASP A 334 45.80 0.36 -53.13
C ASP A 334 45.06 0.25 -54.46
N GLU A 335 45.72 0.60 -55.57
CA GLU A 335 45.16 0.49 -56.93
C GLU A 335 44.90 -0.97 -57.32
N LEU A 336 45.81 -1.88 -56.95
CA LEU A 336 45.66 -3.31 -57.19
C LEU A 336 44.46 -3.88 -56.43
N VAL A 337 44.34 -3.53 -55.15
CA VAL A 337 43.24 -3.98 -54.28
C VAL A 337 41.91 -3.41 -54.75
N LEU A 338 41.86 -2.13 -55.14
CA LEU A 338 40.67 -1.50 -55.71
C LEU A 338 40.22 -2.17 -57.01
N ALA A 339 41.18 -2.49 -57.90
CA ALA A 339 40.88 -3.22 -59.13
C ALA A 339 40.30 -4.61 -58.82
N LEU A 340 40.95 -5.39 -57.95
CA LEU A 340 40.43 -6.69 -57.51
C LEU A 340 39.03 -6.58 -56.90
N HIS A 341 38.79 -5.58 -56.06
CA HIS A 341 37.51 -5.36 -55.43
C HIS A 341 36.40 -5.09 -56.46
N ASP A 342 36.65 -4.25 -57.47
CA ASP A 342 35.68 -3.98 -58.53
C ASP A 342 35.35 -5.24 -59.35
N TYR A 343 36.36 -6.02 -59.75
CA TYR A 343 36.12 -7.27 -60.47
C TYR A 343 35.37 -8.31 -59.60
N PHE A 344 35.76 -8.51 -58.35
CA PHE A 344 35.08 -9.48 -57.48
C PHE A 344 33.67 -9.04 -57.09
N THR A 345 33.42 -7.73 -56.95
CA THR A 345 32.06 -7.21 -56.72
C THR A 345 31.15 -7.49 -57.92
N ALA A 346 31.67 -7.34 -59.14
CA ALA A 346 30.96 -7.76 -60.35
C ALA A 346 30.63 -9.26 -60.32
N PHE A 347 31.61 -10.10 -59.97
CA PHE A 347 31.45 -11.54 -59.92
C PHE A 347 30.48 -11.98 -58.83
N ASP A 348 30.47 -11.32 -57.68
CA ASP A 348 29.53 -11.55 -56.58
C ASP A 348 28.08 -11.30 -57.06
N GLN A 349 27.84 -10.17 -57.71
CA GLN A 349 26.51 -9.84 -58.24
C GLN A 349 26.07 -10.78 -59.38
N ILE A 350 27.01 -11.18 -60.25
CA ILE A 350 26.72 -12.17 -61.30
C ILE A 350 26.39 -13.52 -60.66
N SER A 351 27.19 -13.98 -59.70
CA SER A 351 26.99 -15.26 -59.02
C SER A 351 25.64 -15.31 -58.31
N GLU A 352 25.29 -14.26 -57.55
CA GLU A 352 24.00 -14.14 -56.86
C GLU A 352 22.82 -14.25 -57.84
N ARG A 353 22.88 -13.54 -58.99
CA ARG A 353 21.81 -13.57 -60.00
C ARG A 353 21.56 -14.94 -60.61
N TYR A 354 22.60 -15.75 -60.78
CA TYR A 354 22.49 -17.11 -61.32
C TYR A 354 22.30 -18.18 -60.23
N GLY A 355 22.35 -17.78 -58.95
CA GLY A 355 22.25 -18.68 -57.80
C GLY A 355 23.49 -19.54 -57.60
N LEU A 356 24.67 -18.97 -57.87
CA LEU A 356 25.96 -19.57 -57.55
C LEU A 356 26.38 -19.10 -56.16
N GLU A 357 26.84 -20.03 -55.34
CA GLU A 357 27.39 -19.75 -54.02
C GLU A 357 28.88 -19.43 -54.15
N LYS A 358 29.30 -18.25 -53.68
CA LYS A 358 30.71 -17.90 -53.56
C LYS A 358 31.32 -18.68 -52.40
N LEU A 359 32.41 -19.38 -52.64
CA LEU A 359 33.11 -20.12 -51.59
C LEU A 359 34.25 -19.31 -51.01
N LYS A 360 35.18 -18.90 -51.86
CA LYS A 360 36.36 -18.13 -51.45
C LYS A 360 37.03 -17.48 -52.65
N THR A 361 37.90 -16.53 -52.36
CA THR A 361 38.94 -16.09 -53.29
C THR A 361 40.26 -16.78 -52.92
N ILE A 362 41.09 -17.07 -53.92
CA ILE A 362 42.41 -17.69 -53.74
C ILE A 362 43.42 -16.83 -54.51
N GLY A 363 43.93 -15.79 -53.87
CA GLY A 363 44.67 -14.74 -54.58
C GLY A 363 43.76 -14.00 -55.55
N ASP A 364 44.09 -14.05 -56.82
CA ASP A 364 43.35 -13.52 -57.97
C ASP A 364 42.28 -14.47 -58.54
N SER A 365 42.20 -15.69 -58.00
CA SER A 365 41.18 -16.65 -58.39
C SER A 365 39.86 -16.44 -57.63
N TYR A 366 38.75 -16.48 -58.37
CA TYR A 366 37.39 -16.49 -57.82
C TYR A 366 36.81 -17.89 -57.91
N MET A 367 36.34 -18.45 -56.79
CA MET A 367 35.76 -19.79 -56.73
C MET A 367 34.31 -19.72 -56.29
N CYS A 368 33.42 -20.22 -57.14
CA CYS A 368 32.00 -20.38 -56.83
C CYS A 368 31.47 -21.72 -57.29
N VAL A 369 30.30 -22.09 -56.77
CA VAL A 369 29.68 -23.38 -57.02
C VAL A 369 28.18 -23.22 -57.28
N ALA A 370 27.69 -23.87 -58.32
CA ALA A 370 26.28 -23.96 -58.63
C ALA A 370 25.73 -25.31 -58.16
N GLY A 371 24.51 -25.31 -57.62
CA GLY A 371 23.87 -26.53 -57.07
C GLY A 371 24.16 -26.78 -55.58
N LEU A 372 24.73 -25.79 -54.89
CA LEU A 372 24.93 -25.72 -53.44
C LEU A 372 24.52 -24.33 -52.90
N PRO A 373 24.14 -24.22 -51.62
CA PRO A 373 23.82 -25.33 -50.70
C PRO A 373 22.55 -26.10 -51.09
N GLN A 374 21.71 -25.51 -51.95
CA GLN A 374 20.49 -26.11 -52.48
C GLN A 374 20.75 -26.82 -53.82
N ARG A 375 20.24 -28.05 -53.96
CA ARG A 375 20.34 -28.81 -55.21
C ARG A 375 19.51 -28.16 -56.32
N LYS A 376 20.15 -27.87 -57.46
CA LYS A 376 19.53 -27.20 -58.60
C LYS A 376 19.91 -27.89 -59.92
N PRO A 377 19.04 -28.68 -60.59
CA PRO A 377 19.42 -29.47 -61.78
C PRO A 377 20.03 -28.68 -62.95
N SER A 378 19.68 -27.39 -63.07
CA SER A 378 20.19 -26.48 -64.10
C SER A 378 21.59 -25.92 -63.82
N HIS A 379 22.20 -26.28 -62.68
CA HIS A 379 23.45 -25.72 -62.20
C HIS A 379 24.59 -25.65 -63.23
N PRO A 380 24.79 -26.61 -64.17
CA PRO A 380 25.86 -26.49 -65.17
C PRO A 380 25.57 -25.43 -66.23
N VAL A 381 24.29 -25.27 -66.61
CA VAL A 381 23.85 -24.25 -67.57
C VAL A 381 23.96 -22.87 -66.95
N ASP A 382 23.52 -22.73 -65.70
CA ASP A 382 23.60 -21.47 -64.96
C ASP A 382 25.05 -21.03 -64.74
N ALA A 383 25.96 -21.97 -64.44
CA ALA A 383 27.39 -21.68 -64.28
C ALA A 383 28.03 -21.18 -65.58
N ILE A 384 27.65 -21.72 -66.74
CA ILE A 384 28.15 -21.24 -68.04
C ILE A 384 27.60 -19.86 -68.38
N LEU A 385 26.31 -19.59 -68.12
CA LEU A 385 25.73 -18.26 -68.31
C LEU A 385 26.40 -17.21 -67.41
N ALA A 386 26.64 -17.56 -66.14
CA ALA A 386 27.42 -16.72 -65.23
C ALA A 386 28.84 -16.46 -65.76
N ALA A 387 29.52 -17.49 -66.27
CA ALA A 387 30.85 -17.37 -66.85
C ALA A 387 30.90 -16.45 -68.09
N PHE A 388 29.89 -16.50 -68.97
CA PHE A 388 29.78 -15.54 -70.08
C PHE A 388 29.67 -14.10 -69.57
N GLU A 389 28.81 -13.86 -68.58
CA GLU A 389 28.67 -12.52 -68.00
C GLU A 389 29.91 -12.06 -67.24
N MET A 390 30.66 -12.97 -66.60
CA MET A 390 31.94 -12.66 -65.96
C MET A 390 32.98 -12.21 -67.01
N ILE A 391 33.07 -12.91 -68.15
CA ILE A 391 33.95 -12.51 -69.26
C ILE A 391 33.54 -11.15 -69.82
N ASP A 392 32.24 -10.91 -70.03
CA ASP A 392 31.73 -9.62 -70.50
C ASP A 392 32.00 -8.49 -69.50
N ALA A 393 31.84 -8.75 -68.20
CA ALA A 393 32.14 -7.80 -67.14
C ALA A 393 33.63 -7.45 -67.08
N VAL A 394 34.51 -8.41 -67.37
CA VAL A 394 35.95 -8.19 -67.47
C VAL A 394 36.29 -7.34 -68.69
N LYS A 395 35.76 -7.70 -69.88
CA LYS A 395 35.97 -6.94 -71.12
C LYS A 395 35.49 -5.49 -71.01
N LYS A 396 34.32 -5.25 -70.41
CA LYS A 396 33.80 -3.89 -70.20
C LYS A 396 34.75 -3.03 -69.36
N ARG A 397 35.38 -3.63 -68.34
CA ARG A 397 36.35 -2.96 -67.46
C ARG A 397 37.70 -2.71 -68.10
N GLN A 398 38.13 -3.56 -69.05
CA GLN A 398 39.32 -3.30 -69.85
C GLN A 398 39.17 -2.02 -70.70
N VAL A 399 37.95 -1.72 -71.18
CA VAL A 399 37.67 -0.54 -72.02
C VAL A 399 37.53 0.75 -71.19
N SER A 400 37.19 0.66 -69.91
CA SER A 400 36.84 1.81 -69.06
C SER A 400 38.02 2.42 -68.27
N GLU A 401 39.22 2.47 -68.84
CA GLU A 401 40.44 3.01 -68.20
C GLU A 401 40.85 2.32 -66.88
N ASN A 402 40.49 1.05 -66.64
CA ASN A 402 41.00 0.32 -65.48
C ASN A 402 42.52 0.03 -65.68
N PRO A 403 43.39 0.45 -64.76
CA PRO A 403 44.85 0.36 -64.91
C PRO A 403 45.38 -1.09 -64.99
N ALA A 404 44.59 -2.06 -64.55
CA ALA A 404 44.96 -3.47 -64.53
C ALA A 404 44.86 -4.17 -65.90
N GLN A 405 43.84 -3.82 -66.71
CA GLN A 405 43.53 -4.43 -68.01
C GLN A 405 43.60 -5.99 -68.03
N TRP A 406 43.17 -6.65 -66.96
CA TRP A 406 43.23 -8.10 -66.86
C TRP A 406 42.26 -8.80 -67.79
N SER A 407 42.67 -9.95 -68.30
CA SER A 407 41.78 -10.92 -68.95
C SER A 407 41.48 -12.06 -67.98
N VAL A 408 40.48 -12.89 -68.24
CA VAL A 408 40.08 -13.96 -67.30
C VAL A 408 40.12 -15.33 -67.96
N ARG A 409 40.68 -16.33 -67.26
CA ARG A 409 40.48 -17.75 -67.59
C ARG A 409 39.35 -18.29 -66.74
N ILE A 410 38.46 -19.08 -67.33
CA ILE A 410 37.36 -19.73 -66.59
C ILE A 410 37.39 -21.23 -66.86
N GLY A 411 37.36 -22.01 -65.78
CA GLY A 411 37.27 -23.46 -65.80
C GLY A 411 36.02 -23.96 -65.08
N ILE A 412 35.24 -24.84 -65.70
CA ILE A 412 34.03 -25.42 -65.09
C ILE A 412 34.05 -26.94 -65.16
N HIS A 413 33.87 -27.58 -64.01
CA HIS A 413 33.69 -29.03 -63.92
C HIS A 413 32.44 -29.39 -63.12
N THR A 414 31.78 -30.46 -63.54
CA THR A 414 30.58 -30.99 -62.90
C THR A 414 30.86 -32.36 -62.31
N GLY A 415 30.62 -32.51 -61.01
CA GLY A 415 30.92 -33.75 -60.29
C GLY A 415 30.47 -33.72 -58.84
N ALA A 416 30.82 -34.77 -58.11
CA ALA A 416 30.44 -34.94 -56.72
C ALA A 416 31.42 -34.24 -55.76
N VAL A 417 30.89 -33.70 -54.67
CA VAL A 417 31.66 -33.04 -53.60
C VAL A 417 31.07 -33.34 -52.22
N ILE A 418 31.89 -33.17 -51.19
CA ILE A 418 31.45 -33.06 -49.81
C ILE A 418 31.46 -31.57 -49.46
N ALA A 419 30.34 -31.03 -49.01
CA ALA A 419 30.23 -29.65 -48.54
C ALA A 419 30.06 -29.61 -47.02
N GLY A 420 30.62 -28.62 -46.34
CA GLY A 420 30.55 -28.53 -44.89
C GLY A 420 31.17 -27.25 -44.35
N VAL A 421 31.03 -27.04 -43.03
CA VAL A 421 31.65 -25.92 -42.33
C VAL A 421 32.88 -26.40 -41.58
N VAL A 422 34.01 -25.71 -41.78
CA VAL A 422 35.26 -25.98 -41.07
C VAL A 422 35.68 -24.74 -40.27
N GLY A 423 36.35 -24.97 -39.14
CA GLY A 423 36.83 -23.94 -38.24
C GLY A 423 35.99 -23.83 -36.96
N ILE A 424 36.65 -23.52 -35.84
CA ILE A 424 36.02 -23.33 -34.54
C ILE A 424 35.83 -21.83 -34.24
N GLN A 425 36.79 -21.01 -34.66
CA GLN A 425 36.76 -19.54 -34.47
C GLN A 425 36.48 -18.79 -35.77
N LYS A 426 36.98 -19.30 -36.91
CA LYS A 426 36.73 -18.75 -38.25
C LYS A 426 35.97 -19.79 -39.06
N PHE A 427 34.65 -19.75 -38.96
CA PHE A 427 33.78 -20.64 -39.73
C PHE A 427 33.88 -20.31 -41.22
N SER A 428 34.09 -21.32 -42.05
CA SER A 428 34.08 -21.21 -43.51
C SER A 428 33.30 -22.37 -44.08
N PHE A 429 32.28 -22.07 -44.89
CA PHE A 429 31.60 -23.06 -45.71
C PHE A 429 32.44 -23.34 -46.95
N ASP A 430 32.73 -24.62 -47.18
CA ASP A 430 33.66 -25.04 -48.23
C ASP A 430 33.30 -26.42 -48.78
N ILE A 431 33.94 -26.78 -49.89
CA ILE A 431 33.75 -28.07 -50.58
C ILE A 431 35.06 -28.84 -50.74
N TRP A 432 34.98 -30.16 -50.64
CA TRP A 432 36.10 -31.08 -50.83
C TRP A 432 35.73 -32.21 -51.78
N GLY A 433 36.75 -32.75 -52.46
CA GLY A 433 36.62 -33.90 -53.35
C GLY A 433 37.43 -33.72 -54.62
N ASP A 434 37.61 -34.82 -55.36
CA ASP A 434 38.40 -34.83 -56.59
C ASP A 434 37.84 -33.86 -57.64
N SER A 435 36.52 -33.68 -57.70
CA SER A 435 35.85 -32.74 -58.62
C SER A 435 36.37 -31.30 -58.48
N VAL A 436 36.79 -30.87 -57.28
CA VAL A 436 37.39 -29.54 -57.05
C VAL A 436 38.73 -29.42 -57.77
N ASN A 437 39.56 -30.46 -57.67
CA ASN A 437 40.85 -30.52 -58.37
C ASN A 437 40.66 -30.61 -59.89
N TYR A 438 39.62 -31.30 -60.37
CA TYR A 438 39.27 -31.32 -61.79
C TYR A 438 38.86 -29.93 -62.29
N ALA A 439 38.00 -29.21 -61.55
CA ALA A 439 37.58 -27.85 -61.90
C ALA A 439 38.77 -26.89 -61.99
N LYS A 440 39.67 -26.91 -61.00
CA LYS A 440 40.91 -26.13 -61.00
C LYS A 440 41.79 -26.43 -62.21
N ARG A 441 41.84 -27.69 -62.67
CA ARG A 441 42.58 -28.07 -63.90
C ARG A 441 41.91 -27.54 -65.17
N MET A 442 40.58 -27.43 -65.19
CA MET A 442 39.89 -26.82 -66.32
C MET A 442 40.24 -25.34 -66.45
N GLU A 443 40.41 -24.63 -65.32
CA GLU A 443 40.82 -23.22 -65.32
C GLU A 443 42.28 -23.09 -65.78
N SER A 444 43.20 -23.80 -65.12
CA SER A 444 44.64 -23.60 -65.35
C SER A 444 45.10 -23.98 -66.76
N ARG A 445 44.32 -24.80 -67.46
CA ARG A 445 44.52 -25.18 -68.87
C ARG A 445 43.59 -24.45 -69.84
N GLY A 446 42.79 -23.53 -69.32
CA GLY A 446 41.89 -22.68 -70.08
C GLY A 446 42.64 -21.71 -70.99
N ILE A 447 41.89 -21.12 -71.93
CA ILE A 447 42.37 -20.03 -72.77
C ILE A 447 41.83 -18.72 -72.18
N SER A 448 42.60 -17.65 -72.27
CA SER A 448 42.14 -16.30 -71.90
C SER A 448 40.82 -15.97 -72.61
N ASP A 449 39.88 -15.39 -71.85
CA ASP A 449 38.57 -14.93 -72.30
C ASP A 449 37.72 -16.01 -72.99
N ARG A 450 37.91 -17.26 -72.56
CA ARG A 450 37.15 -18.43 -72.98
C ARG A 450 36.78 -19.29 -71.78
N ILE A 451 35.68 -20.01 -71.92
CA ILE A 451 35.17 -20.93 -70.89
C ILE A 451 35.64 -22.33 -71.27
N ASN A 452 36.46 -22.94 -70.41
CA ASN A 452 36.93 -24.30 -70.58
C ASN A 452 36.16 -25.24 -69.67
N ILE A 453 35.62 -26.32 -70.21
CA ILE A 453 34.77 -27.26 -69.48
C ILE A 453 35.25 -28.70 -69.64
N SER A 454 34.98 -29.53 -68.65
CA SER A 454 35.24 -30.98 -68.76
C SER A 454 34.19 -31.68 -69.62
N ASP A 455 34.50 -32.89 -70.07
CA ASP A 455 33.56 -33.86 -70.67
C ASP A 455 32.23 -34.02 -69.90
N ARG A 456 32.29 -34.18 -68.57
CA ARG A 456 31.10 -34.31 -67.72
C ARG A 456 30.20 -33.08 -67.78
N THR A 457 30.78 -31.88 -67.76
CA THR A 457 30.01 -30.65 -67.93
C THR A 457 29.45 -30.57 -69.35
N TYR A 458 30.26 -30.84 -70.37
CA TYR A 458 29.85 -30.83 -71.78
C TYR A 458 28.64 -31.72 -72.04
N ALA A 459 28.64 -32.95 -71.52
CA ALA A 459 27.53 -33.89 -71.67
C ALA A 459 26.18 -33.33 -71.18
N ARG A 460 26.21 -32.40 -70.23
CA ARG A 460 25.02 -31.78 -69.63
C ARG A 460 24.61 -30.45 -70.28
N VAL A 461 25.49 -29.84 -71.06
CA VAL A 461 25.30 -28.48 -71.58
C VAL A 461 25.30 -28.40 -73.10
N LYS A 462 25.69 -29.47 -73.81
CA LYS A 462 25.76 -29.55 -75.28
C LYS A 462 24.45 -29.22 -76.01
N ASP A 463 23.31 -29.38 -75.33
CA ASP A 463 21.99 -29.08 -75.88
C ASP A 463 21.60 -27.60 -75.74
N PHE A 464 22.43 -26.79 -75.07
CA PHE A 464 22.26 -25.36 -74.86
C PHE A 464 23.37 -24.52 -75.49
N PHE A 465 24.60 -25.03 -75.54
CA PHE A 465 25.78 -24.29 -76.02
C PHE A 465 26.54 -25.01 -77.13
N ALA A 466 27.08 -24.23 -78.07
CA ALA A 466 28.04 -24.70 -79.04
C ALA A 466 29.40 -24.87 -78.36
N CYS A 467 29.98 -26.07 -78.46
CA CYS A 467 31.28 -26.36 -77.85
C CYS A 467 32.24 -27.03 -78.83
N THR A 468 33.50 -26.60 -78.79
CA THR A 468 34.60 -27.19 -79.58
C THR A 468 35.46 -28.09 -78.70
N HIS A 469 35.61 -29.35 -79.10
CA HIS A 469 36.47 -30.31 -78.41
C HIS A 469 37.95 -29.88 -78.47
N ARG A 470 38.62 -29.89 -77.31
CA ARG A 470 40.06 -29.68 -77.20
C ARG A 470 40.78 -30.99 -77.01
N ARG A 471 41.91 -31.13 -77.71
CA ARG A 471 42.81 -32.29 -77.67
C ARG A 471 43.04 -32.78 -76.23
N GLN A 472 42.99 -34.10 -76.06
CA GLN A 472 43.26 -34.83 -74.82
C GLN A 472 44.65 -34.45 -74.27
N LEU A 473 44.70 -33.99 -73.01
CA LEU A 473 45.96 -33.71 -72.32
C LEU A 473 46.25 -34.84 -71.34
N SER A 474 47.42 -35.48 -71.50
CA SER A 474 47.95 -36.45 -70.54
C SER A 474 48.85 -35.74 -69.53
N GLU A 475 48.59 -35.93 -68.24
CA GLU A 475 49.41 -35.34 -67.18
C GLU A 475 50.34 -36.38 -66.53
N ASN A 476 49.99 -37.66 -66.64
CA ASN A 476 50.78 -38.84 -66.29
C ASN A 476 50.21 -40.05 -67.07
N LYS A 477 50.92 -41.20 -67.08
CA LYS A 477 50.55 -42.41 -67.86
C LYS A 477 49.12 -42.95 -67.60
N GLU A 478 48.41 -42.49 -66.57
CA GLU A 478 47.12 -43.07 -66.13
C GLU A 478 45.92 -42.10 -66.15
N LYS A 479 46.10 -40.79 -66.37
CA LYS A 479 44.96 -39.85 -66.39
C LYS A 479 45.01 -38.91 -67.58
N THR A 480 44.04 -39.09 -68.47
CA THR A 480 43.75 -38.22 -69.60
C THR A 480 42.47 -37.45 -69.32
N PHE A 481 42.47 -36.17 -69.69
CA PHE A 481 41.31 -35.30 -69.50
C PHE A 481 40.82 -34.82 -70.86
N GLU A 482 39.55 -35.07 -71.14
CA GLU A 482 38.85 -34.44 -72.25
C GLU A 482 38.30 -33.09 -71.82
N MET A 483 38.50 -32.09 -72.67
CA MET A 483 38.11 -30.71 -72.40
C MET A 483 37.42 -30.14 -73.63
N TYR A 484 36.53 -29.19 -73.40
CA TYR A 484 35.76 -28.52 -74.45
C TYR A 484 35.81 -27.02 -74.17
N LEU A 485 35.91 -26.21 -75.22
CA LEU A 485 35.66 -24.78 -75.12
C LEU A 485 34.19 -24.53 -75.40
N VAL A 486 33.56 -23.69 -74.57
CA VAL A 486 32.24 -23.16 -74.87
C VAL A 486 32.44 -21.95 -75.77
N ASP A 487 31.94 -22.03 -77.00
CA ASP A 487 32.11 -20.98 -78.00
C ASP A 487 31.01 -19.93 -77.88
N ASP A 488 29.75 -20.38 -77.84
CA ASP A 488 28.58 -19.50 -77.76
C ASP A 488 27.32 -20.28 -77.35
N ILE A 489 26.22 -19.57 -77.09
CA ILE A 489 24.88 -20.16 -77.03
C ILE A 489 24.53 -20.71 -78.43
N LEU A 490 23.87 -21.86 -78.51
CA LEU A 490 23.49 -22.45 -79.79
C LEU A 490 22.72 -21.44 -80.67
N PRO A 491 22.96 -21.36 -81.98
CA PRO A 491 22.39 -20.31 -82.85
C PRO A 491 20.86 -20.17 -82.77
N GLY A 492 20.12 -21.27 -82.61
CA GLY A 492 18.66 -21.25 -82.47
C GLY A 492 18.15 -20.92 -81.06
N LEU A 493 19.05 -20.81 -80.08
CA LEU A 493 18.76 -20.46 -78.70
C LEU A 493 19.33 -19.08 -78.31
N LYS A 494 20.11 -18.43 -79.19
CA LYS A 494 20.69 -17.11 -78.97
C LYS A 494 19.79 -16.02 -79.53
N ASP A 495 19.58 -14.96 -78.75
CA ASP A 495 18.88 -13.76 -79.18
C ASP A 495 19.81 -12.80 -79.93
N ALA A 496 19.36 -12.28 -81.07
CA ALA A 496 20.20 -11.45 -81.94
C ALA A 496 20.43 -10.03 -81.40
N GLN A 497 19.55 -9.51 -80.53
CA GLN A 497 19.64 -8.14 -80.02
C GLN A 497 20.44 -8.07 -78.71
N THR A 498 20.17 -8.99 -77.80
CA THR A 498 20.79 -9.05 -76.46
C THR A 498 22.07 -9.88 -76.42
N LEU A 499 22.35 -10.62 -77.51
CA LEU A 499 23.43 -11.62 -77.60
C LEU A 499 23.36 -12.69 -76.49
N GLY A 500 22.21 -12.84 -75.85
CA GLY A 500 21.97 -13.73 -74.72
C GLY A 500 20.96 -14.84 -75.00
N PRO A 501 20.44 -15.48 -73.95
CA PRO A 501 19.38 -16.47 -74.04
C PRO A 501 18.10 -15.91 -74.69
N SER A 502 17.63 -16.55 -75.77
CA SER A 502 16.36 -16.22 -76.42
C SER A 502 15.14 -16.79 -75.68
N LEU A 503 13.93 -16.49 -76.18
CA LEU A 503 12.71 -17.15 -75.72
C LEU A 503 12.78 -18.67 -75.89
N ALA A 504 13.33 -19.17 -77.02
CA ALA A 504 13.50 -20.59 -77.26
C ALA A 504 14.48 -21.26 -76.27
N PHE A 505 15.49 -20.52 -75.79
CA PHE A 505 16.35 -20.98 -74.70
C PHE A 505 15.54 -21.13 -73.42
N SER A 506 14.72 -20.14 -73.09
CA SER A 506 13.91 -20.11 -71.87
C SER A 506 12.89 -21.25 -71.85
N GLU A 507 12.21 -21.51 -72.98
CA GLU A 507 11.30 -22.63 -73.15
C GLU A 507 12.02 -23.97 -73.00
N ARG A 508 13.19 -24.13 -73.63
CA ARG A 508 14.00 -25.36 -73.50
C ARG A 508 14.49 -25.56 -72.07
N TYR A 509 14.95 -24.51 -71.42
CA TYR A 509 15.38 -24.53 -70.02
C TYR A 509 14.23 -24.97 -69.12
N GLN A 510 13.04 -24.41 -69.31
CA GLN A 510 11.86 -24.78 -68.55
C GLN A 510 11.41 -26.21 -68.81
N LEU A 511 11.44 -26.66 -70.06
CA LEU A 511 11.09 -28.03 -70.42
C LEU A 511 12.07 -29.04 -69.79
N TYR A 512 13.38 -28.76 -69.87
CA TYR A 512 14.42 -29.68 -69.42
C TYR A 512 14.57 -29.72 -67.90
N PHE A 513 14.50 -28.56 -67.23
CA PHE A 513 14.72 -28.46 -65.78
C PHE A 513 13.44 -28.30 -64.94
N GLN A 514 12.26 -28.24 -65.59
CA GLN A 514 10.95 -28.02 -64.94
C GLN A 514 10.92 -26.75 -64.07
N ARG A 515 11.68 -25.72 -64.45
CA ARG A 515 11.80 -24.46 -63.71
C ARG A 515 11.87 -23.29 -64.69
N PRO A 516 11.23 -22.15 -64.39
CA PRO A 516 11.31 -20.98 -65.26
C PRO A 516 12.76 -20.49 -65.33
N PHE A 517 13.21 -20.13 -66.53
CA PHE A 517 14.45 -19.37 -66.69
C PHE A 517 14.20 -17.94 -66.21
N SER A 518 14.87 -17.53 -65.14
CA SER A 518 14.82 -16.15 -64.71
C SER A 518 15.83 -15.33 -65.52
N SER A 519 15.35 -14.49 -66.45
CA SER A 519 16.25 -13.70 -67.30
C SER A 519 16.94 -12.61 -66.48
N HIS A 520 18.12 -12.94 -65.96
CA HIS A 520 19.02 -11.99 -65.30
C HIS A 520 20.10 -11.44 -66.24
N TRP A 521 20.04 -11.82 -67.52
CA TRP A 521 21.04 -11.54 -68.55
C TRP A 521 21.38 -10.05 -68.63
N GLN A 522 22.65 -9.73 -68.41
CA GLN A 522 23.23 -8.40 -68.56
C GLN A 522 22.49 -7.28 -67.79
N LYS A 523 21.84 -7.59 -66.66
CA LYS A 523 21.36 -6.53 -65.76
C LYS A 523 22.54 -5.64 -65.32
N PRO A 524 22.34 -4.33 -65.12
CA PRO A 524 23.40 -3.44 -64.69
C PRO A 524 23.99 -3.90 -63.34
N ILE A 525 25.31 -3.91 -63.26
CA ILE A 525 26.05 -4.14 -62.01
C ILE A 525 25.84 -2.89 -61.16
N LYS A 526 25.34 -3.04 -59.95
CA LYS A 526 25.17 -1.91 -59.03
C LYS A 526 26.54 -1.50 -58.51
N ASN A 527 26.82 -0.20 -58.45
CA ASN A 527 27.99 0.26 -57.71
C ASN A 527 27.71 0.06 -56.22
N THR A 528 28.50 -0.79 -55.58
CA THR A 528 28.52 -0.95 -54.13
C THR A 528 29.77 -0.23 -53.63
N GLU A 529 29.62 0.73 -52.71
CA GLU A 529 30.77 1.39 -52.07
C GLU A 529 31.54 0.37 -51.23
N MET A 530 32.87 0.49 -51.19
CA MET A 530 33.69 -0.34 -50.31
C MET A 530 33.27 -0.08 -48.85
N PRO A 531 33.07 -1.14 -48.04
CA PRO A 531 32.75 -0.98 -46.63
C PRO A 531 33.93 -0.48 -45.77
N PHE A 532 35.10 -0.23 -46.39
CA PHE A 532 36.29 0.27 -45.73
C PHE A 532 36.78 1.52 -46.48
N GLU A 533 36.91 2.64 -45.77
CA GLU A 533 37.64 3.81 -46.26
C GLU A 533 39.13 3.47 -46.35
N SER A 534 39.78 3.99 -47.40
CA SER A 534 41.23 3.89 -47.65
C SER A 534 42.06 4.55 -46.56
#